data_AF-A0AAJ2NSK3-F1
#
_entry.id   AF-A0AAJ2NSK3-F1
#
_cell.length_a   1.000
_cell.length_b   1.000
_cell.length_c   1.000
_cell.angle_alpha   90.00
_cell.angle_beta   90.00
_cell.angle_gamma   90.00
#
_symmetry.space_group_name_H-M   'P 1'
#
loop_
_entity.id
_entity.type
_entity.pdbx_description
1 polymer ?
#
loop_
_entity_poly.entity_id
_entity_poly.type
_entity_poly.pdbx_seq_one_letter_code
_entity_poly.pdbx_strand_id
1 'polypeptide(L)'
;LLNGISHFETLAAEFGEDRVIGGLCFIETTLDAAGKIIQTSSKHDLVFGERSGERTERILKIEDTFSGAKVGYRLSDDINQDVWNKYLFIS
;
A
#
# COMPACT_ATOMS: atom_id res chain seq x y z
N LEU A 1 3.82 -4.86 1.17
CA LEU A 1 2.61 -4.76 0.33
C LEU A 1 2.77 -5.69 -0.86
N LEU A 2 1.77 -6.51 -1.14
CA LEU A 2 1.81 -7.47 -2.23
C LEU A 2 1.35 -6.80 -3.53
N ASN A 3 1.91 -7.22 -4.66
CA ASN A 3 1.39 -6.84 -5.97
C ASN A 3 0.15 -7.69 -6.31
N GLY A 4 -0.71 -7.18 -7.18
CA GLY A 4 -1.96 -7.82 -7.54
C GLY A 4 -3.09 -7.52 -6.56
N ILE A 5 -4.20 -8.26 -6.70
CA ILE A 5 -5.46 -7.98 -5.98
C ILE A 5 -6.06 -9.21 -5.26
N SER A 6 -5.70 -10.42 -5.70
CA SER A 6 -6.35 -11.66 -5.22
C SER A 6 -6.17 -11.92 -3.73
N HIS A 7 -5.10 -11.37 -3.14
CA HIS A 7 -4.81 -11.53 -1.73
C HIS A 7 -5.81 -10.82 -0.82
N PHE A 8 -6.50 -9.77 -1.29
CA PHE A 8 -7.46 -9.04 -0.45
C PHE A 8 -8.64 -9.91 -0.02
N GLU A 9 -9.23 -10.68 -0.94
CA GLU A 9 -10.34 -11.58 -0.62
C GLU A 9 -9.90 -12.70 0.33
N THR A 10 -8.70 -13.25 0.12
CA THR A 10 -8.15 -14.30 1.00
C THR A 10 -7.90 -13.77 2.41
N LEU A 11 -7.32 -12.57 2.52
CA LEU A 11 -7.07 -11.93 3.81
C LEU A 11 -8.38 -11.54 4.50
N ALA A 12 -9.36 -11.02 3.76
CA ALA A 12 -10.66 -10.64 4.31
C ALA A 12 -11.44 -11.85 4.82
N ALA A 13 -11.37 -12.99 4.14
CA ALA A 13 -11.99 -14.23 4.59
C ALA A 13 -11.40 -14.74 5.91
N GLU A 14 -10.08 -14.62 6.09
CA GLU A 14 -9.37 -15.11 7.30
C GLU A 14 -9.47 -14.13 8.48
N PHE A 15 -9.32 -12.83 8.21
CA PHE A 15 -9.20 -11.81 9.27
C PHE A 15 -10.46 -10.96 9.48
N GLY A 16 -11.42 -11.05 8.55
CA GLY A 16 -12.60 -10.19 8.48
C GLY A 16 -12.36 -8.93 7.65
N GLU A 17 -13.37 -8.52 6.88
CA GLU A 17 -13.34 -7.34 5.99
C GLU A 17 -12.84 -6.09 6.73
N ASP A 18 -13.39 -5.84 7.92
CA ASP A 18 -13.06 -4.67 8.72
C ASP A 18 -11.63 -4.69 9.27
N ARG A 19 -10.86 -5.78 9.13
CA ARG A 19 -9.46 -5.85 9.61
C ARG A 19 -8.42 -5.75 8.50
N VAL A 20 -8.86 -5.66 7.24
CA VAL A 20 -7.97 -5.59 6.08
C VAL A 20 -8.06 -4.22 5.43
N ILE A 21 -6.98 -3.44 5.55
CA ILE A 21 -6.85 -2.16 4.82
C ILE A 21 -6.29 -2.38 3.42
N GLY A 22 -6.63 -1.49 2.50
CA GLY A 22 -6.04 -1.47 1.18
C GLY A 22 -4.67 -0.79 1.21
N GLY A 23 -3.78 -1.19 0.31
CA GLY A 23 -2.48 -0.54 0.19
C GLY A 23 -1.70 -0.95 -1.05
N LEU A 24 -0.94 0.00 -1.58
CA LEU A 24 0.03 -0.22 -2.63
C LEU A 24 1.28 0.64 -2.43
N CYS A 25 2.38 0.22 -3.06
CA CYS A 25 3.59 1.01 -3.15
C CYS A 25 4.05 1.21 -4.59
N PHE A 26 4.66 2.36 -4.87
CA PHE A 26 5.46 2.57 -6.07
C PHE A 26 6.92 2.68 -5.64
N ILE A 27 7.67 1.61 -5.86
CA ILE A 27 9.09 1.53 -5.49
C ILE A 27 9.81 0.61 -6.46
N GLU A 28 11.02 0.99 -6.86
CA GLU A 28 11.90 0.18 -7.70
C GLU A 28 13.13 -0.20 -6.88
N THR A 29 13.06 -1.35 -6.24
CA THR A 29 14.14 -1.89 -5.41
C THR A 29 14.38 -3.36 -5.68
N THR A 30 15.62 -3.78 -5.43
CA THR A 30 16.04 -5.19 -5.46
C THR A 30 17.15 -5.42 -4.44
N LEU A 31 17.52 -6.68 -4.24
CA LEU A 31 18.69 -7.07 -3.45
C LEU A 31 19.83 -7.49 -4.37
N ASP A 32 21.06 -7.10 -4.04
CA ASP A 32 22.25 -7.70 -4.65
C ASP A 32 22.59 -9.07 -4.04
N ALA A 33 23.64 -9.71 -4.55
CA ALA A 33 24.09 -11.03 -4.09
C ALA A 33 24.54 -11.04 -2.61
N ALA A 34 24.83 -9.89 -2.01
CA ALA A 34 25.21 -9.75 -0.61
C ALA A 34 24.02 -9.31 0.27
N GLY A 35 22.82 -9.13 -0.30
CA GLY A 35 21.63 -8.68 0.41
C GLY A 35 21.57 -7.16 0.63
N LYS A 36 22.38 -6.37 -0.09
CA LYS A 36 22.25 -4.91 -0.06
C LYS A 36 21.01 -4.48 -0.84
N ILE A 37 20.23 -3.58 -0.27
CA ILE A 37 19.12 -2.94 -0.97
C ILE A 37 19.68 -1.98 -2.02
N ILE A 38 19.32 -2.24 -3.29
CA ILE A 38 19.57 -1.34 -4.41
C ILE A 38 18.23 -0.71 -4.77
N GLN A 39 18.17 0.62 -4.73
CA GLN A 39 17.04 1.40 -5.21
C GLN A 39 17.43 2.07 -6.52
N THR A 40 16.70 1.78 -7.60
CA THR A 40 17.05 2.21 -8.97
C THR A 40 16.38 3.50 -9.40
N SER A 41 15.36 3.96 -8.66
CA SER A 41 14.70 5.25 -8.88
C SER A 41 14.46 6.00 -7.57
N SER A 42 14.29 7.32 -7.63
CA SER A 42 13.92 8.12 -6.45
C SER A 42 12.49 7.87 -5.98
N LYS A 43 11.70 7.07 -6.70
CA LYS A 43 10.30 6.81 -6.39
C LYS A 43 10.18 5.82 -5.23
N HIS A 44 9.48 6.23 -4.18
CA HIS A 44 9.21 5.43 -3.00
C HIS A 44 7.90 5.88 -2.34
N ASP A 45 6.79 5.73 -3.07
CA ASP A 45 5.48 6.21 -2.61
C ASP A 45 4.67 5.08 -1.99
N LEU A 46 3.96 5.39 -0.90
CA LEU A 46 3.01 4.53 -0.21
C LEU A 46 1.60 5.12 -0.34
N VAL A 47 0.65 4.32 -0.81
CA VAL A 47 -0.77 4.69 -0.82
C VAL A 47 -1.53 3.66 0.00
N PHE A 48 -2.39 4.11 0.88
CA PHE A 48 -3.19 3.25 1.77
C PHE A 48 -4.55 3.89 2.04
N GLY A 49 -5.51 3.08 2.45
CA GLY A 49 -6.85 3.55 2.76
C GLY A 49 -7.75 2.44 3.27
N GLU A 50 -8.90 2.82 3.79
CA GLU A 50 -9.95 1.84 4.09
C GLU A 50 -10.55 1.29 2.81
N ARG A 51 -10.79 -0.02 2.78
CA ARG A 51 -11.45 -0.65 1.62
C ARG A 51 -12.90 -0.21 1.45
N SER A 52 -13.52 0.36 2.49
CA SER A 52 -14.83 1.01 2.44
C SER A 52 -14.80 2.44 1.89
N GLY A 53 -13.62 3.07 1.77
CA GLY A 53 -13.47 4.49 1.46
C GLY A 53 -13.70 5.43 2.66
N GLU A 54 -14.04 4.90 3.84
CA GLU A 54 -14.25 5.72 5.03
C GLU A 54 -12.93 6.24 5.62
N ARG A 55 -12.98 7.41 6.28
CA ARG A 55 -11.86 7.92 7.08
C ARG A 55 -12.08 7.56 8.54
N THR A 56 -11.61 6.38 8.92
CA THR A 56 -11.70 5.87 10.30
C THR A 56 -10.59 6.45 11.20
N GLU A 57 -10.77 6.38 12.52
CA GLU A 57 -9.72 6.81 13.46
C GLU A 57 -8.40 6.03 13.26
N ARG A 58 -8.47 4.73 12.92
CA ARG A 58 -7.27 3.92 12.72
C ARG A 58 -6.49 4.32 11.46
N ILE A 59 -7.16 4.70 10.37
CA ILE A 59 -6.47 5.05 9.13
C ILE A 59 -5.78 6.41 9.28
N LEU A 60 -6.39 7.32 10.04
CA LEU A 60 -5.80 8.60 10.42
C LEU A 60 -4.60 8.43 11.36
N LYS A 61 -4.65 7.46 12.30
CA LYS A 61 -3.47 7.13 13.14
C LYS A 61 -2.32 6.56 12.32
N ILE A 62 -2.61 5.75 11.30
CA ILE A 62 -1.58 5.26 10.37
C ILE A 62 -0.98 6.43 9.58
N GLU A 63 -1.81 7.35 9.09
CA GLU A 63 -1.35 8.57 8.40
C GLU A 63 -0.43 9.41 9.28
N ASP A 64 -0.82 9.65 10.54
CA ASP A 64 -0.01 10.38 11.51
C ASP A 64 1.33 9.67 11.82
N THR A 65 1.35 8.33 11.81
CA THR A 65 2.59 7.55 12.01
C THR A 65 3.62 7.80 10.90
N PHE A 66 3.17 8.15 9.69
CA PHE A 66 4.06 8.53 8.58
C PHE A 66 4.47 10.01 8.61
N SER A 67 3.90 10.81 9.52
CA SER A 67 4.27 12.21 9.68
C SER A 67 5.75 12.35 10.01
N GLY A 68 6.47 13.15 9.22
CA GLY A 68 7.91 13.35 9.35
C GLY A 68 8.79 12.23 8.77
N ALA A 69 8.20 11.15 8.27
CA ALA A 69 8.94 10.16 7.49
C ALA A 69 9.36 10.75 6.14
N LYS A 70 10.51 10.32 5.61
CA LYS A 70 11.00 10.75 4.28
C LYS A 70 10.28 10.05 3.12
N VAL A 71 9.38 9.12 3.41
CA VAL A 71 8.61 8.37 2.41
C VAL A 71 7.51 9.27 1.86
N GLY A 72 7.26 9.24 0.54
CA GLY A 72 6.05 9.84 -0.01
C GLY A 72 4.87 8.98 0.43
N TYR A 73 3.85 9.57 1.04
CA TYR A 73 2.65 8.82 1.42
C TYR A 73 1.38 9.59 1.10
N ARG A 74 0.30 8.84 0.85
CA ARG A 74 -1.03 9.38 0.59
C ARG A 74 -2.10 8.48 1.19
N LEU A 75 -2.97 9.07 2.01
CA LEU A 75 -4.25 8.47 2.37
C LEU A 75 -5.21 8.58 1.19
N SER A 76 -5.66 7.44 0.67
CA SER A 76 -6.58 7.36 -0.46
C SER A 76 -8.04 7.39 0.00
N ASP A 77 -8.87 8.12 -0.74
CA ASP A 77 -10.33 8.11 -0.60
C ASP A 77 -10.98 6.91 -1.35
N ASP A 78 -10.27 6.28 -2.30
CA ASP A 78 -10.68 5.03 -2.97
C ASP A 78 -9.46 4.14 -3.25
N ILE A 79 -9.09 3.36 -2.23
CA ILE A 79 -7.92 2.49 -2.30
C ILE A 79 -8.12 1.30 -3.23
N ASN A 80 -9.37 0.85 -3.43
CA ASN A 80 -9.65 -0.27 -4.33
C ASN A 80 -9.38 0.15 -5.77
N GLN A 81 -9.82 1.34 -6.17
CA GLN A 81 -9.51 1.89 -7.49
C GLN A 81 -8.00 2.09 -7.69
N ASP A 82 -7.31 2.65 -6.70
CA ASP A 82 -5.85 2.85 -6.77
C ASP A 82 -5.10 1.52 -6.97
N VAL A 83 -5.48 0.48 -6.25
CA VAL A 83 -4.91 -0.87 -6.38
C VAL A 83 -5.14 -1.45 -7.78
N TRP A 84 -6.36 -1.32 -8.31
CA TRP A 84 -6.69 -1.75 -9.68
C TRP A 84 -5.89 -0.99 -10.74
N ASN A 85 -5.76 0.33 -10.60
CA ASN A 85 -4.93 1.16 -11.48
C ASN A 85 -3.47 0.70 -11.48
N LYS A 86 -2.92 0.42 -10.30
CA LYS A 86 -1.56 -0.13 -10.20
C LYS A 86 -1.45 -1.51 -10.86
N TYR A 87 -2.43 -2.38 -10.64
CA TYR A 87 -2.44 -3.71 -11.25
C TYR A 87 -2.39 -3.62 -12.79
N LEU A 88 -3.24 -2.78 -13.39
CA LEU A 88 -3.26 -2.55 -14.85
C LEU A 88 -1.95 -1.92 -15.37
N PHE A 89 -1.26 -1.13 -14.55
CA PHE A 89 0.01 -0.52 -14.93
C PHE A 89 1.17 -1.53 -14.99
N ILE A 90 1.15 -2.59 -14.18
CA ILE A 90 2.24 -3.58 -14.06
C ILE A 90 1.93 -4.95 -14.69
N SER A 91 0.71 -5.14 -15.18
CA SER A 91 0.24 -6.38 -15.81
C SER A 91 0.71 -6.54 -17.26
#